data_AF-A0A821XDV9-F1
#
_entry.id   AF-A0A821XDV9-F1
#
_cell.length_a   1.000
_cell.length_b   1.000
_cell.length_c   1.000
_cell.angle_alpha   90.00
_cell.angle_beta   90.00
_cell.angle_gamma   90.00
#
_symmetry.space_group_name_H-M   'P 1'
#
loop_
_entity.id
_entity.type
_entity.pdbx_description
1 polymer ?
#
loop_
_entity_poly.entity_id
_entity_poly.type
_entity_poly.pdbx_seq_one_letter_code
_entity_poly.pdbx_strand_id
1 'polypeptide(L)' 'PIEHIWDELERRLKPYSPKNKDELWSIIQQEWKGIGREVTSKLVNSMPRRLREVLKNHGGPTRY' A
#
# COMPACT_ATOMS: atom_id res chain seq x y z
N PRO A 1 7.10 -1.59 -1.88
CA PRO A 1 5.88 -1.11 -2.60
C PRO A 1 4.61 -1.74 -2.09
N ILE A 2 4.63 -3.04 -1.78
CA ILE A 2 3.46 -3.74 -1.23
C ILE A 2 3.05 -3.16 0.14
N GLU A 3 4.02 -2.77 0.97
CA GLU A 3 3.79 -2.06 2.24
C GLU A 3 2.94 -0.81 2.05
N HIS A 4 3.24 0.04 1.07
CA HIS A 4 2.42 1.23 0.78
C HIS A 4 0.99 0.90 0.33
N ILE A 5 0.75 -0.26 -0.28
CA ILE A 5 -0.62 -0.69 -0.63
C ILE A 5 -1.36 -1.11 0.64
N TRP A 6 -0.68 -1.82 1.54
CA TRP A 6 -1.24 -2.18 2.85
C TRP A 6 -1.55 -0.95 3.69
N ASP A 7 -0.65 0.04 3.74
CA ASP A 7 -0.88 1.32 4.44
C ASP A 7 -2.12 2.05 3.89
N GLU A 8 -2.27 2.12 2.56
CA GLU A 8 -3.43 2.76 1.94
C GLU A 8 -4.72 1.99 2.21
N LEU A 9 -4.67 0.65 2.18
CA LEU A 9 -5.81 -0.18 2.54
C LEU A 9 -6.22 0.05 4.00
N GLU A 10 -5.27 0.04 4.93
CA GLU A 10 -5.54 0.32 6.34
C GLU A 10 -6.16 1.71 6.53
N ARG A 11 -5.63 2.73 5.84
CA ARG A 11 -6.20 4.10 5.88
C ARG A 11 -7.65 4.15 5.40
N ARG A 12 -7.99 3.36 4.37
CA ARG A 12 -9.37 3.24 3.85
C ARG A 12 -10.28 2.45 4.79
N LEU A 13 -9.74 1.54 5.59
CA LEU A 13 -10.50 0.77 6.56
C LEU A 13 -10.84 1.57 7.84
N LYS A 14 -10.09 2.62 8.18
CA LYS A 14 -10.30 3.45 9.40
C LYS A 14 -11.73 3.94 9.64
N PRO A 15 -12.53 4.33 8.64
CA PRO A 15 -13.91 4.78 8.86
C PRO A 15 -14.89 3.65 9.18
N TYR A 16 -14.52 2.39 8.95
CA TYR A 16 -15.40 1.24 9.12
C TYR A 16 -15.29 0.63 10.52
N SER A 17 -16.41 0.09 11.02
CA SER A 17 -16.47 -0.65 12.29
C SER A 17 -17.22 -1.97 12.10
N PRO A 18 -16.58 -2.97 11.46
CA PRO A 18 -17.20 -4.27 11.19
C PRO A 18 -17.49 -5.04 12.49
N LYS A 19 -18.63 -5.71 12.54
CA LYS A 19 -19.12 -6.45 13.73
C LYS A 19 -18.65 -7.89 13.77
N ASN A 20 -18.19 -8.43 12.64
CA ASN A 20 -17.70 -9.79 12.50
C ASN A 20 -16.66 -9.91 11.38
N LYS A 21 -16.05 -11.10 11.28
CA LYS A 21 -14.97 -11.37 10.30
C LYS A 21 -15.46 -11.31 8.85
N ASP A 22 -16.69 -11.73 8.58
CA ASP A 22 -17.24 -11.77 7.21
C ASP A 22 -17.54 -10.36 6.69
N GLU A 23 -18.04 -9.49 7.57
CA GLU A 23 -18.24 -8.07 7.29
C GLU A 23 -16.89 -7.37 7.03
N LEU A 24 -15.89 -7.61 7.88
CA LEU A 24 -14.54 -7.10 7.68
C LEU A 24 -13.96 -7.57 6.34
N TRP A 25 -14.10 -8.87 6.02
CA TRP A 25 -13.60 -9.43 4.77
C TRP A 25 -14.28 -8.79 3.55
N SER A 26 -15.59 -8.59 3.61
CA SER A 26 -16.36 -7.94 2.55
C SER A 26 -15.91 -6.49 2.31
N ILE A 27 -15.67 -5.73 3.38
CA ILE A 27 -15.17 -4.35 3.31
C ILE A 27 -13.76 -4.32 2.73
N ILE A 28 -12.86 -5.21 3.17
CA ILE A 28 -11.50 -5.32 2.61
C ILE A 28 -11.57 -5.56 1.11
N GLN A 29 -12.41 -6.50 0.65
CA GLN A 29 -12.56 -6.79 -0.77
C GLN A 29 -13.11 -5.59 -1.57
N GLN A 30 -14.06 -4.85 -1.00
CA GLN A 30 -14.62 -3.64 -1.61
C GLN A 30 -13.54 -2.56 -1.75
N GLU A 31 -12.86 -2.22 -0.66
CA GLU A 31 -11.83 -1.18 -0.65
C GLU A 31 -10.65 -1.56 -1.55
N TRP A 32 -10.24 -2.83 -1.54
CA TRP A 32 -9.20 -3.36 -2.42
C TRP A 32 -9.56 -3.17 -3.90
N LYS A 33 -10.79 -3.50 -4.31
CA LYS A 33 -11.27 -3.25 -5.67
C LYS A 33 -11.36 -1.76 -6.00
N GLY A 34 -11.59 -0.92 -5.01
CA GLY A 34 -11.58 0.54 -5.12
C GLY A 34 -10.19 1.17 -5.21
N ILE A 35 -9.10 0.41 -5.02
CA ILE A 35 -7.74 0.90 -5.26
C ILE A 35 -7.50 0.93 -6.77
N GLY A 36 -7.55 2.13 -7.33
CA GLY A 36 -7.35 2.35 -8.76
C GLY A 36 -5.93 2.00 -9.22
N ARG A 37 -5.81 1.66 -10.52
CA ARG A 37 -4.52 1.37 -11.19
C ARG A 37 -3.51 2.50 -11.09
N GLU A 38 -3.96 3.74 -10.90
CA GLU A 38 -3.09 4.90 -10.73
C GLU A 38 -2.22 4.77 -9.46
N VAL A 39 -2.79 4.27 -8.36
CA VAL A 39 -2.07 4.07 -7.10
C VAL A 39 -0.97 3.03 -7.28
N THR A 40 -1.31 1.89 -7.87
CA THR A 40 -0.33 0.81 -8.10
C THR A 40 0.73 1.21 -9.14
N SER A 41 0.35 1.96 -10.18
CA SER A 41 1.28 2.49 -11.18
C SER A 41 2.29 3.47 -10.57
N LYS A 42 1.85 4.42 -9.74
CA LYS A 42 2.74 5.35 -9.02
C LYS A 42 3.76 4.61 -8.16
N LEU A 43 3.34 3.54 -7.48
CA LEU A 43 4.22 2.72 -6.65
C LEU A 43 5.27 1.98 -7.48
N VAL A 44 4.88 1.35 -8.58
CA VAL A 44 5.83 0.68 -9.49
C VAL A 44 6.79 1.69 -10.10
N ASN A 45 6.29 2.82 -10.58
CA ASN A 45 7.13 3.89 -11.17
C ASN A 45 8.11 4.52 -10.17
N SER A 46 7.84 4.40 -8.86
CA SER A 46 8.76 4.86 -7.82
C SER A 46 9.95 3.91 -7.58
N MET A 47 9.90 2.66 -8.03
CA MET A 47 10.92 1.64 -7.76
C MET A 47 12.33 2.01 -8.24
N PRO A 48 12.53 2.54 -9.46
CA PRO A 48 13.85 2.98 -9.91
C PRO A 48 14.45 4.08 -9.01
N ARG A 49 13.62 4.90 -8.35
CA ARG A 49 14.07 5.91 -7.39
C ARG A 49 14.48 5.27 -6.07
N ARG A 50 13.71 4.31 -5.55
CA ARG A 50 14.04 3.56 -4.31
C ARG A 50 15.37 2.82 -4.47
N LEU A 51 15.56 2.12 -5.59
CA LEU A 51 16.79 1.38 -5.89
C LEU A 51 18.03 2.31 -5.93
N ARG A 52 17.90 3.50 -6.53
CA ARG A 52 18.99 4.49 -6.53
C ARG A 52 19.38 4.94 -5.12
N GLU A 53 18.43 5.05 -4.20
CA GLU A 53 18.71 5.46 -2.83
C GLU A 53 19.36 4.33 -2.02
N VAL A 54 18.97 3.08 -2.26
CA VAL A 54 19.67 1.91 -1.70
C VAL A 54 21.13 1.86 -2.17
N LEU A 55 21.37 2.11 -3.46
CA LEU A 55 22.73 2.16 -4.02
C LEU A 55 23.56 3.29 -3.39
N LYS A 56 23.01 4.49 -3.24
CA LYS A 56 23.68 5.61 -2.56
C LYS A 56 23.99 5.30 -1.10
N ASN A 57 23.12 4.56 -0.43
CA ASN A 57 23.30 4.17 0.96
C ASN A 57 24.13 2.87 1.10
N HIS A 58 24.77 2.39 0.03
CA HIS A 58 25.57 1.16 0.02
C HIS A 58 24.82 -0.06 0.59
N GLY A 59 23.52 -0.17 0.28
CA GLY A 59 22.66 -1.24 0.79
C GLY A 59 22.06 -0.96 2.18
N GLY A 60 22.38 0.17 2.80
CA GLY A 60 21.81 0.59 4.08
C GLY A 60 20.35 1.06 4.00
N PRO A 61 19.70 1.32 5.15
CA PRO A 61 18.31 1.72 5.23
C PRO A 61 18.01 2.98 4.40
N THR A 62 16.80 3.04 3.82
CA THR A 62 16.32 4.23 3.11
C THR A 62 15.06 4.77 3.76
N ARG A 63 14.65 5.99 3.38
CA ARG A 63 13.40 6.59 3.85
C ARG A 63 12.11 5.93 3.30
N TYR A 64 12.25 4.95 2.41
CA TYR A 64 11.15 4.22 1.80
C TYR A 64 11.06 2.80 2.32
#